data_AF-A0A815UAS2-F1
#
_entry.id   AF-A0A815UAS2-F1
#
_cell.length_a   1.000
_cell.length_b   1.000
_cell.length_c   1.000
_cell.angle_alpha   90.00
_cell.angle_beta   90.00
_cell.angle_gamma   90.00
#
_symmetry.space_group_name_H-M   'P 1'
#
loop_
_entity.id
_entity.type
_entity.pdbx_description
1 polymer ?
#
loop_
_entity_poly.entity_id
_entity_poly.type
_entity_poly.pdbx_seq_one_letter_code
_entity_poly.pdbx_strand_id
1 'polypeptide(L)'
;MKTFFAELSICIRERNQTIHARENGSTKQIASKSCALALVRQLYHLNIIEPFTGEKKKKQIEKTTPFRVTVSNDIVKELDEVIKLFNIQLVVINEQQANGSLLNPQILERFPPSERRTTSSIIQWVPPIPNWNP
;
A
#
# COMPACT_ATOMS: atom_id res chain seq x y z
N MET A 1 -0.95 23.79 19.33
CA MET A 1 -0.80 23.50 17.88
C MET A 1 -2.18 23.54 17.25
N LYS A 2 -2.40 24.30 16.18
CA LYS A 2 -3.73 24.48 15.57
C LYS A 2 -3.87 23.53 14.37
N THR A 3 -4.94 22.75 14.34
CA THR A 3 -5.30 21.89 13.21
C THR A 3 -6.46 22.52 12.44
N PHE A 4 -6.50 22.28 11.13
CA PHE A 4 -7.56 22.73 10.24
C PHE A 4 -8.24 21.51 9.65
N PHE A 5 -9.56 21.60 9.47
CA PHE A 5 -10.36 20.61 8.76
C PHE A 5 -10.87 21.23 7.46
N ALA A 6 -10.87 20.45 6.39
CA ALA A 6 -11.47 20.80 5.12
C ALA A 6 -12.50 19.73 4.75
N GLU A 7 -13.69 20.16 4.39
CA GLU A 7 -14.81 19.31 4.00
C GLU A 7 -15.35 19.78 2.66
N LEU A 8 -15.64 18.85 1.75
CA LEU A 8 -16.19 19.14 0.44
C LEU A 8 -17.09 17.98 0.01
N SER A 9 -18.23 18.34 -0.59
CA SER A 9 -19.25 17.42 -1.08
C SER A 9 -19.60 17.76 -2.52
N ILE A 10 -19.58 16.78 -3.41
CA ILE A 10 -19.84 16.97 -4.85
C ILE A 10 -20.94 15.98 -5.28
N CYS A 11 -21.99 16.50 -5.92
CA CYS A 11 -23.06 15.68 -6.49
C CYS A 11 -22.76 15.36 -7.96
N ILE A 12 -22.73 14.06 -8.30
CA ILE A 12 -22.56 13.59 -9.67
C ILE A 12 -23.93 13.26 -10.23
N ARG A 13 -24.40 14.09 -11.17
CA ARG A 13 -25.71 13.94 -11.82
C ARG A 13 -25.85 12.60 -12.53
N GLU A 14 -24.79 12.14 -13.18
CA GLU A 14 -24.77 10.88 -13.95
C GLU A 14 -25.03 9.64 -13.10
N ARG A 15 -24.79 9.70 -11.78
CA ARG A 15 -24.98 8.58 -10.85
C ARG A 15 -26.01 8.84 -9.76
N ASN A 16 -26.62 10.03 -9.75
CA ASN A 16 -27.50 10.50 -8.69
C ASN A 16 -26.92 10.22 -7.28
N GLN A 17 -25.61 10.41 -7.13
CA GLN A 17 -24.86 10.10 -5.91
C GLN A 17 -24.02 11.32 -5.51
N THR A 18 -23.99 11.60 -4.21
CA THR A 18 -23.12 12.62 -3.62
C THR A 18 -21.89 11.96 -3.01
N ILE A 19 -20.72 12.45 -3.39
CA ILE A 19 -19.43 12.03 -2.84
C ILE A 19 -18.98 13.07 -1.84
N HIS A 20 -18.56 12.60 -0.66
CA HIS A 20 -18.14 13.43 0.45
C HIS A 20 -16.70 13.12 0.84
N ALA A 21 -15.93 14.14 1.19
CA ALA A 21 -14.62 13.98 1.82
C ALA A 21 -14.41 15.01 2.91
N ARG A 22 -13.73 14.57 3.97
CA ARG A 22 -13.34 15.40 5.10
C ARG A 22 -11.97 14.99 5.59
N GLU A 23 -11.03 15.92 5.56
CA GLU A 23 -9.64 15.69 5.92
C GLU A 23 -9.10 16.82 6.79
N ASN A 24 -7.99 16.57 7.47
CA ASN A 24 -7.33 17.55 8.34
C ASN A 24 -5.88 17.85 7.92
N GLY A 25 -5.32 18.91 8.49
CA GLY A 25 -3.94 19.31 8.25
C GLY A 25 -3.45 20.39 9.22
N SER A 26 -2.14 20.55 9.31
CA SER A 26 -1.51 21.62 10.12
C SER A 26 -1.75 23.02 9.55
N THR A 27 -2.02 23.12 8.24
CA THR A 27 -2.40 24.37 7.57
C THR A 27 -3.67 24.15 6.73
N LYS A 28 -4.41 25.23 6.47
CA LYS A 28 -5.58 25.21 5.57
C LYS A 28 -5.24 24.63 4.20
N GLN A 29 -4.05 24.92 3.68
CA GLN A 29 -3.59 24.40 2.39
C GLN A 29 -3.39 22.89 2.41
N ILE A 30 -2.77 22.34 3.46
CA ILE A 30 -2.56 20.90 3.58
C ILE A 30 -3.90 20.18 3.74
N ALA A 31 -4.78 20.69 4.62
CA ALA A 31 -6.12 20.12 4.81
C ALA A 31 -6.92 20.10 3.49
N SER A 32 -6.89 21.21 2.73
CA SER A 32 -7.55 21.34 1.44
C SER A 32 -6.98 20.37 0.39
N LYS A 33 -5.65 20.22 0.30
CA LYS A 33 -5.00 19.27 -0.61
C LYS A 33 -5.35 17.82 -0.27
N SER A 34 -5.35 17.46 1.01
CA SER A 34 -5.75 16.12 1.47
C SER A 34 -7.22 15.84 1.13
N CYS A 35 -8.11 16.80 1.39
CA CYS A 35 -9.54 16.68 1.07
C CYS A 35 -9.78 16.49 -0.44
N ALA A 36 -9.11 17.29 -1.29
CA ALA A 36 -9.17 17.14 -2.74
C ALA A 36 -8.63 15.78 -3.21
N LEU A 37 -7.51 15.31 -2.65
CA LEU A 37 -6.94 13.99 -2.98
C LEU A 37 -7.92 12.85 -2.64
N ALA A 38 -8.59 12.93 -1.48
CA ALA A 38 -9.59 11.95 -1.09
C ALA A 38 -10.75 11.90 -2.09
N LEU A 39 -11.27 13.06 -2.53
CA LEU A 39 -12.32 13.13 -3.55
C LEU A 39 -11.88 12.57 -4.89
N VAL A 40 -10.72 13.00 -5.40
CA VAL A 40 -10.19 12.53 -6.69
C VAL A 40 -9.98 11.02 -6.69
N ARG A 41 -9.49 10.45 -5.58
CA ARG A 41 -9.37 8.99 -5.43
C ARG A 41 -10.73 8.29 -5.46
N GLN A 42 -11.72 8.82 -4.75
CA GLN A 42 -13.08 8.25 -4.77
C GLN A 42 -13.67 8.29 -6.19
N LEU A 43 -13.54 9.42 -6.89
CA LEU A 43 -13.97 9.57 -8.29
C LEU A 43 -13.28 8.55 -9.21
N TYR A 44 -11.97 8.34 -9.02
CA TYR A 44 -11.18 7.39 -9.81
C TYR A 44 -11.62 5.94 -9.56
N HIS A 45 -11.77 5.52 -8.31
CA HIS A 45 -12.21 4.15 -7.99
C HIS A 45 -13.65 3.88 -8.40
N LEU A 46 -14.46 4.92 -8.50
CA LEU A 46 -15.79 4.86 -9.07
C LEU A 46 -15.77 4.89 -10.60
N ASN A 47 -14.62 5.01 -11.28
CA ASN A 47 -14.51 5.15 -12.74
C ASN A 47 -15.27 6.37 -13.29
N ILE A 48 -15.36 7.46 -12.52
CA ILE A 48 -15.93 8.74 -12.99
C ILE A 48 -14.85 9.56 -13.70
N ILE A 49 -13.59 9.38 -13.30
CA ILE A 49 -12.42 9.99 -13.94
C ILE A 49 -11.42 8.91 -14.32
N GLU A 50 -10.59 9.22 -15.31
CA GLU A 50 -9.55 8.34 -15.84
C GLU A 50 -8.31 8.26 -14.92
N PRO A 51 -7.48 7.20 -15.06
CA PRO A 51 -6.20 7.14 -14.36
C PRO A 51 -5.28 8.27 -14.78
N PHE A 52 -4.53 8.81 -13.82
CA PHE A 52 -3.46 9.76 -14.11
C PHE A 52 -2.36 9.11 -14.97
N THR A 53 -2.17 9.61 -16.19
CA THR A 53 -1.21 9.11 -17.18
C THR A 53 0.15 9.81 -17.14
N GLY A 54 0.27 10.92 -16.42
CA GLY A 54 1.52 11.67 -16.32
C GLY A 54 2.58 10.97 -15.48
N GLU A 55 3.84 11.42 -15.64
CA GLU A 55 4.93 10.97 -14.79
C GLU A 55 4.82 11.58 -13.38
N LYS A 56 4.81 10.73 -12.35
CA LYS A 56 4.87 11.19 -10.97
C LYS A 56 6.32 11.53 -10.63
N LYS A 57 6.57 12.77 -10.19
CA LYS A 57 7.87 13.14 -9.63
C LYS A 57 8.16 12.22 -8.44
N LYS A 58 9.17 11.37 -8.57
CA LYS A 58 9.70 10.60 -7.45
C LYS A 58 10.15 11.62 -6.39
N LYS A 59 9.67 11.45 -5.16
CA LYS A 59 10.16 12.25 -4.03
C LYS A 59 11.67 12.06 -4.02
N GLN A 60 12.43 13.13 -4.25
CA GLN A 60 13.88 13.07 -4.08
C GLN A 60 14.09 12.77 -2.60
N ILE A 61 14.38 11.51 -2.30
CA ILE A 61 14.89 11.13 -0.99
C ILE A 61 16.23 11.85 -0.94
N GLU A 62 16.42 12.70 0.08
CA GLU A 62 17.74 13.26 0.33
C GLU A 62 18.74 12.11 0.32
N LYS A 63 19.69 12.18 -0.61
CA LYS A 63 20.72 11.14 -0.74
C LYS A 63 21.58 11.21 0.50
N THR A 64 21.21 10.47 1.53
CA THR A 64 22.06 10.27 2.70
C THR A 64 23.36 9.65 2.23
N THR A 65 24.47 10.05 2.85
CA THR A 65 25.77 9.47 2.56
C THR A 65 25.71 7.96 2.80
N PRO A 66 26.29 7.14 1.89
CA PRO A 66 26.26 5.69 2.04
C PRO A 66 26.95 5.30 3.35
N PHE A 67 26.25 4.54 4.18
CA PHE A 67 26.84 3.99 5.40
C PHE A 67 27.75 2.82 5.02
N ARG A 68 29.04 2.90 5.40
CA ARG A 68 30.00 1.84 5.11
C ARG A 68 29.72 0.65 6.04
N VAL A 69 29.27 -0.44 5.46
CA VAL A 69 29.09 -1.73 6.14
C VAL A 69 30.26 -2.64 5.81
N THR A 70 30.91 -3.20 6.82
CA THR A 70 31.94 -4.24 6.67
C THR A 70 31.48 -5.49 7.41
N VAL A 71 31.55 -6.63 6.74
CA VAL A 71 31.16 -7.93 7.29
C VAL A 71 32.41 -8.79 7.42
N SER A 72 32.52 -9.59 8.49
CA SER A 72 33.63 -10.52 8.67
C SER A 72 33.52 -11.70 7.71
N ASN A 73 34.67 -12.26 7.33
CA ASN A 73 34.70 -13.35 6.34
C ASN A 73 34.06 -14.65 6.85
N ASP A 74 34.00 -14.85 8.16
CA ASP A 74 33.38 -16.03 8.77
C ASP A 74 31.86 -16.03 8.56
N ILE A 75 31.21 -14.88 8.73
CA ILE A 75 29.78 -14.70 8.48
C ILE A 75 29.45 -14.92 7.00
N VAL A 76 30.33 -14.47 6.09
CA VAL A 76 30.13 -14.66 4.64
C VAL A 76 30.12 -16.15 4.28
N LYS A 77 31.02 -16.95 4.88
CA LYS A 77 31.07 -18.41 4.66
C LYS A 77 29.83 -19.10 5.20
N GLU A 78 29.41 -18.76 6.41
CA GLU A 78 28.17 -19.31 7.01
C GLU A 78 26.96 -18.99 6.14
N LEU A 79 26.89 -17.78 5.59
CA LEU A 79 25.83 -17.37 4.67
C LEU A 79 25.83 -18.22 3.39
N ASP A 80 27.00 -18.49 2.80
CA ASP A 80 27.15 -19.34 1.62
C ASP A 80 26.71 -20.79 1.86
N GLU A 81 26.97 -21.34 3.06
CA GLU A 81 26.51 -22.67 3.46
C GLU A 81 24.98 -22.72 3.55
N VAL A 82 24.37 -21.72 4.19
CA VAL A 82 22.91 -21.58 4.31
C VAL A 82 22.25 -21.41 2.94
N ILE A 83 22.83 -20.58 2.06
CA ILE A 83 22.32 -20.37 0.69
C ILE A 83 22.30 -21.69 -0.09
N LYS A 84 23.35 -22.51 0.02
CA LYS A 84 23.42 -23.83 -0.62
C LYS A 84 22.43 -24.81 0.00
N LEU A 85 22.28 -24.81 1.32
CA LEU A 85 21.36 -25.70 2.03
C LEU A 85 19.89 -25.45 1.62
N PHE A 86 19.49 -24.19 1.51
CA PHE A 86 18.13 -23.80 1.14
C PHE A 86 17.92 -23.59 -0.37
N ASN A 87 18.95 -23.84 -1.19
CA ASN A 87 18.93 -23.70 -2.64
C ASN A 87 18.38 -22.34 -3.11
N ILE A 88 18.82 -21.25 -2.47
CA ILE A 88 18.34 -19.88 -2.74
C ILE A 88 19.01 -19.35 -4.00
N GLN A 89 18.22 -18.87 -4.97
CA GLN A 89 18.75 -18.19 -6.16
C GLN A 89 19.16 -16.75 -5.83
N LEU A 90 20.45 -16.46 -6.00
CA LEU A 90 21.01 -15.11 -5.82
C LEU A 90 20.86 -14.27 -7.08
N VAL A 91 20.68 -12.96 -6.89
CA VAL A 91 20.65 -11.97 -7.99
C VAL A 91 22.09 -11.59 -8.35
N VAL A 92 22.48 -11.79 -9.61
CA VAL A 92 23.79 -11.35 -10.12
C VAL A 92 23.76 -9.85 -10.35
N ILE A 93 24.67 -9.13 -9.71
CA ILE A 93 24.78 -7.68 -9.83
C ILE A 93 25.61 -7.37 -11.09
N ASN A 94 24.97 -6.89 -12.15
CA ASN A 94 25.67 -6.31 -13.29
C ASN A 94 25.87 -4.81 -13.05
N GLU A 95 27.06 -4.28 -13.33
CA GLU A 95 27.41 -2.85 -13.14
C GLU A 95 26.45 -1.88 -13.87
N GLN A 96 25.74 -2.36 -14.89
CA GLN A 96 24.75 -1.60 -15.65
C GLN A 96 23.39 -1.42 -14.93
N GLN A 97 23.15 -2.08 -13.80
CA GLN A 97 21.87 -2.07 -13.07
C GLN A 97 21.98 -1.46 -11.66
N ALA A 98 22.77 -0.39 -11.51
CA ALA A 98 23.07 0.24 -10.21
C ALA A 98 21.85 0.67 -9.35
N ASN A 99 20.63 0.70 -9.91
CA ASN A 99 19.40 1.07 -9.22
C ASN A 99 18.31 -0.03 -9.24
N GLY A 100 18.67 -1.28 -9.57
CA GLY A 100 17.75 -2.41 -9.59
C GLY A 100 17.45 -2.99 -8.20
N SER A 101 16.37 -3.77 -8.07
CA SER A 101 16.10 -4.57 -6.86
C SER A 101 17.11 -5.70 -6.76
N LEU A 102 17.81 -5.80 -5.62
CA LEU A 102 18.72 -6.91 -5.31
C LEU A 102 18.03 -8.12 -4.67
N LEU A 103 16.71 -8.02 -4.44
CA LEU A 103 15.90 -9.09 -3.87
C LEU A 103 15.43 -10.04 -4.98
N ASN A 104 15.44 -11.34 -4.70
CA ASN A 104 14.89 -12.36 -5.60
C ASN A 104 13.38 -12.12 -5.77
N PRO A 105 12.87 -11.92 -7.00
CA PRO A 105 11.46 -11.67 -7.26
C PRO A 105 10.58 -12.92 -7.17
N GLN A 106 11.14 -14.11 -6.96
CA GLN A 106 10.38 -15.36 -6.86
C GLN A 106 9.48 -15.34 -5.61
N ILE A 107 8.19 -15.20 -5.85
CA ILE A 107 7.15 -15.38 -4.84
C ILE A 107 6.96 -16.90 -4.70
N LEU A 108 7.57 -17.50 -3.68
CA LEU A 108 7.53 -18.95 -3.41
C LEU A 108 6.12 -19.45 -3.09
N GLU A 109 5.27 -18.60 -2.51
CA GLU A 109 3.86 -18.88 -2.28
C GLU A 109 3.02 -17.72 -2.78
N ARG A 110 2.40 -17.91 -3.94
CA ARG A 110 1.26 -17.08 -4.30
C ARG A 110 0.09 -17.66 -3.52
N PHE A 111 -0.21 -17.06 -2.36
CA PHE A 111 -1.48 -17.34 -1.69
C PHE A 111 -2.57 -17.20 -2.75
N PRO A 112 -3.40 -18.24 -2.96
CA PRO A 112 -4.56 -18.07 -3.83
C PRO A 112 -5.28 -16.83 -3.30
N PRO A 113 -5.74 -15.92 -4.18
CA PRO A 113 -6.60 -14.84 -3.71
C PRO A 113 -7.65 -15.52 -2.87
N SER A 114 -7.75 -15.12 -1.59
CA SER A 114 -8.76 -15.67 -0.71
C SER A 114 -10.05 -15.65 -1.51
N GLU A 115 -10.63 -16.83 -1.76
CA GLU A 115 -11.90 -16.91 -2.46
C GLU A 115 -12.78 -15.90 -1.75
N ARG A 116 -13.20 -14.84 -2.46
CA ARG A 116 -14.19 -13.92 -1.91
C ARG A 116 -15.28 -14.87 -1.46
N ARG A 117 -15.53 -14.96 -0.15
CA ARG A 117 -16.61 -15.81 0.36
C ARG A 117 -17.85 -15.38 -0.42
N THR A 118 -18.21 -16.15 -1.43
CA THR A 118 -19.33 -15.88 -2.34
C THR A 118 -20.63 -16.11 -1.60
N THR A 119 -20.57 -16.83 -0.49
CA THR A 119 -21.55 -16.72 0.57
C THR A 119 -21.37 -15.34 1.20
N SER A 120 -22.22 -14.40 0.83
CA SER A 120 -22.72 -13.40 1.77
C SER A 120 -23.18 -14.17 3.01
N SER A 121 -22.26 -14.42 3.94
CA SER A 121 -22.57 -15.08 5.20
C SER A 121 -23.28 -14.00 6.01
N ILE A 122 -24.60 -13.93 5.82
CA ILE A 122 -25.52 -13.24 6.70
C ILE A 122 -25.12 -13.67 8.11
N ILE A 123 -24.83 -12.70 8.98
CA ILE A 123 -24.59 -12.97 10.40
C ILE A 123 -25.78 -13.80 10.87
N GLN A 124 -25.53 -15.05 11.28
CA GLN A 124 -26.59 -15.95 11.70
C GLN A 124 -27.16 -15.44 13.02
N TRP A 125 -28.19 -14.61 12.91
CA TRP A 125 -28.99 -14.21 14.05
C TRP A 125 -29.96 -15.35 14.36
N VAL A 126 -29.91 -15.84 15.59
CA VAL A 126 -30.84 -16.84 16.09
C VAL A 126 -31.51 -16.23 17.33
N PRO A 127 -32.82 -16.42 17.53
CA PRO A 127 -33.50 -15.92 18.72
C PRO A 127 -32.87 -16.50 20.01
N PRO A 128 -33.11 -15.88 21.18
CA PRO A 128 -32.56 -16.37 22.46
C PRO A 128 -32.87 -17.85 22.68
N ILE A 129 -31.83 -18.67 22.86
CA ILE A 129 -31.93 -20.10 23.16
C ILE A 129 -31.64 -20.29 24.65
N PRO A 130 -32.42 -21.11 25.37
CA PRO A 130 -32.12 -21.41 26.77
C PRO A 130 -30.71 -21.99 26.94
N ASN A 131 -29.98 -21.49 27.94
CA ASN A 131 -28.60 -21.84 28.27
C ASN A 131 -27.52 -21.32 27.29
N TRP A 132 -27.83 -20.31 26.46
CA TRP A 132 -26.85 -19.55 25.68
C TRP A 132 -26.67 -18.14 26.28
N ASN A 133 -25.41 -17.70 26.47
CA ASN A 133 -25.09 -16.31 26.81
C ASN A 133 -24.52 -15.62 25.55
N PRO A 134 -25.26 -14.69 24.93
CA PRO A 134 -24.85 -14.02 23.70
C PRO A 134 -23.58 -13.17 23.84
#